data_AF-A0A5E4NME9-F1
#
_entry.id   AF-A0A5E4NME9-F1
#
_cell.length_a   1.000
_cell.length_b   1.000
_cell.length_c   1.000
_cell.angle_alpha   90.00
_cell.angle_beta   90.00
_cell.angle_gamma   90.00
#
_symmetry.space_group_name_H-M   'P 1'
#
loop_
_entity.id
_entity.type
_entity.pdbx_description
1 polymer ?
#
loop_
_entity_poly.entity_id
_entity_poly.type
_entity_poly.pdbx_seq_one_letter_code
_entity_poly.pdbx_strand_id
1 'polypeptide(L)'
;MCKLINVAGKCGLKINDEKTEYVIIGRRSREYQQGEFMEIDNYKFKRASHFKYLGSIITQDSDLKMEMDSRILVGNRCFFGLGSMFSSKILSTKLKIQLYMTLIRPVVLYGSETWTLRKVEEKRLAVFERKILRRIYGPCIDSDTREWRIRHNDELKNLFQKPDIISEINRRRLMWAGHAWRK
;
A
#
# COMPACT_ATOMS: atom_id res chain seq x y z
N MET A 1 -15.98 19.16 -17.80
CA MET A 1 -15.09 20.02 -16.99
C MET A 1 -15.55 21.48 -16.96
N CYS A 2 -15.92 22.12 -18.07
CA CYS A 2 -16.38 23.53 -18.10
C CYS A 2 -17.47 23.89 -17.07
N LYS A 3 -18.45 23.00 -16.83
CA LYS A 3 -19.46 23.18 -15.77
C LYS A 3 -18.84 23.29 -14.36
N LEU A 4 -17.79 22.52 -14.08
CA LEU A 4 -17.08 22.56 -12.80
C LEU A 4 -16.33 23.89 -12.64
N ILE A 5 -15.65 24.35 -13.70
CA ILE A 5 -14.93 25.63 -13.72
C ILE A 5 -15.90 26.79 -13.43
N ASN A 6 -17.05 26.79 -14.11
CA ASN A 6 -18.07 27.83 -13.93
C ASN A 6 -18.68 27.83 -12.52
N VAL A 7 -18.93 26.64 -11.94
CA VAL A 7 -19.46 26.54 -10.58
C VAL A 7 -18.41 26.94 -9.54
N ALA A 8 -17.15 26.54 -9.70
CA ALA A 8 -16.06 26.94 -8.81
C ALA A 8 -15.85 28.46 -8.84
N GLY A 9 -15.92 29.07 -10.02
CA GLY A 9 -15.83 30.53 -10.19
C GLY A 9 -16.95 31.30 -9.48
N LYS A 10 -18.18 30.77 -9.42
CA LYS A 10 -19.27 31.37 -8.64
C LYS A 10 -18.97 31.46 -7.15
N CYS A 11 -18.11 30.57 -6.64
CA CYS A 11 -17.66 30.56 -5.26
C CYS A 11 -16.31 31.28 -5.05
N GLY A 12 -15.78 31.97 -6.08
CA GLY A 12 -14.48 32.65 -6.00
C GLY A 12 -13.26 31.73 -6.06
N LEU A 13 -13.43 30.45 -6.43
CA LEU A 13 -12.33 29.49 -6.55
C LEU A 13 -11.75 29.49 -7.95
N LYS A 14 -10.41 29.45 -8.05
CA LYS A 14 -9.65 29.33 -9.30
C LYS A 14 -8.95 27.98 -9.37
N ILE A 15 -8.94 27.38 -10.56
CA ILE A 15 -8.21 26.13 -10.81
C ILE A 15 -6.72 26.43 -10.91
N ASN A 16 -5.91 25.56 -10.30
CA ASN A 16 -4.47 25.54 -10.47
C ASN A 16 -4.13 24.49 -11.53
N ASP A 17 -3.76 24.94 -12.72
CA ASP A 17 -3.38 24.12 -13.87
C ASP A 17 -2.06 23.36 -13.65
N GLU A 18 -1.11 23.90 -12.89
CA GLU A 18 0.15 23.21 -12.57
C GLU A 18 -0.07 21.93 -11.73
N LYS A 19 -1.06 21.96 -10.81
CA LYS A 19 -1.39 20.84 -9.93
C LYS A 19 -2.47 19.92 -10.50
N THR A 20 -3.21 20.38 -11.51
CA THR A 20 -4.34 19.64 -12.06
C THR A 20 -3.88 18.83 -13.26
N GLU A 21 -3.76 17.53 -13.05
CA GLU A 21 -3.48 16.56 -14.10
C GLU A 21 -4.73 15.70 -14.35
N TYR A 22 -4.84 15.13 -15.54
CA TYR A 22 -5.89 14.17 -15.84
C TYR A 22 -5.30 12.80 -16.17
N VAL A 23 -5.98 11.75 -15.69
CA VAL A 23 -5.66 10.36 -15.98
C VAL A 23 -6.84 9.74 -16.68
N ILE A 24 -6.58 9.03 -17.78
CA ILE A 24 -7.59 8.23 -18.47
C ILE A 24 -7.44 6.80 -17.98
N ILE A 25 -8.51 6.24 -17.42
CA ILE A 25 -8.52 4.88 -16.90
C ILE A 25 -9.26 3.99 -17.89
N GLY A 26 -8.60 2.99 -18.46
CA GLY A 26 -9.22 2.12 -19.47
C GLY A 26 -8.39 0.89 -19.82
N ARG A 27 -9.07 -0.23 -20.12
CA ARG A 27 -8.43 -1.52 -20.45
C ARG A 27 -7.81 -1.59 -21.85
N ARG A 28 -8.22 -0.70 -22.75
CA ARG A 28 -7.66 -0.57 -24.10
C ARG A 28 -6.97 0.77 -24.15
N SER A 29 -5.65 0.76 -24.29
CA SER A 29 -4.94 1.93 -24.81
C SER A 29 -5.52 2.18 -26.18
N ARG A 30 -6.42 3.17 -26.32
CA ARG A 30 -6.70 3.71 -27.64
C ARG A 30 -5.45 4.49 -28.00
N GLU A 31 -4.48 3.79 -28.58
CA GLU A 31 -3.21 4.34 -29.08
C GLU A 31 -3.44 5.38 -30.18
N TYR A 32 -4.65 5.43 -30.72
CA TYR A 32 -5.02 6.35 -31.77
C TYR A 32 -5.67 7.61 -31.19
N GLN A 33 -4.89 8.70 -31.23
CA GLN A 33 -5.26 10.12 -31.14
C GLN A 33 -5.59 10.72 -29.76
N GLN A 34 -4.62 10.86 -28.84
CA GLN A 34 -4.82 11.72 -27.65
C GLN A 34 -3.52 12.44 -27.27
N GLY A 35 -3.51 13.78 -27.41
CA GLY A 35 -2.35 14.64 -27.14
C GLY A 35 -1.90 14.65 -25.67
N GLU A 36 -0.70 15.19 -25.42
CA GLU A 36 -0.11 15.30 -24.07
C GLU A 36 -0.90 16.24 -23.14
N PHE A 37 -1.72 17.12 -23.71
CA PHE A 37 -2.47 18.13 -22.99
C PHE A 37 -3.95 18.08 -23.38
N MET A 38 -4.80 18.36 -22.40
CA MET A 38 -6.21 18.66 -22.60
C MET A 38 -6.39 20.16 -22.40
N GLU A 39 -6.72 20.86 -23.48
CA GLU A 39 -7.03 22.29 -23.44
C GLU A 39 -8.52 22.48 -23.20
N ILE A 40 -8.85 23.23 -22.16
CA ILE A 40 -10.24 23.59 -21.82
C ILE A 40 -10.25 25.07 -21.48
N ASP A 41 -10.97 25.85 -22.28
CA ASP A 41 -10.99 27.31 -22.18
C ASP A 41 -9.56 27.87 -22.21
N ASN A 42 -9.12 28.54 -21.14
CA ASN A 42 -7.76 29.09 -20.99
C ASN A 42 -6.81 28.19 -20.18
N TYR A 43 -7.22 26.97 -19.82
CA TYR A 43 -6.43 26.06 -19.00
C TYR A 43 -5.86 24.92 -19.84
N LYS A 44 -4.60 24.56 -19.57
CA LYS A 44 -3.92 23.40 -20.17
C LYS A 44 -3.63 22.37 -19.10
N PHE A 45 -4.32 21.23 -19.16
CA PHE A 45 -4.14 20.15 -18.21
C PHE A 45 -3.22 19.09 -18.79
N LYS A 46 -2.18 18.72 -18.05
CA LYS A 46 -1.24 17.67 -18.46
C LYS A 46 -1.87 16.29 -18.27
N ARG A 47 -1.62 15.40 -19.24
CA ARG A 47 -1.95 13.98 -19.12
C ARG A 47 -0.93 13.28 -18.23
N ALA A 48 -1.40 12.57 -17.21
CA ALA A 48 -0.56 11.74 -16.36
C ALA A 48 -0.85 10.25 -16.59
N SER A 49 0.20 9.42 -16.57
CA SER A 49 0.09 7.95 -16.61
C SER A 49 -0.33 7.35 -15.26
N HIS A 50 -0.02 8.07 -14.18
CA HIS A 50 -0.35 7.73 -12.82
C HIS A 50 -0.51 9.01 -12.01
N PHE A 51 -1.39 8.99 -11.02
CA PHE A 51 -1.67 10.14 -10.17
C PHE A 51 -1.79 9.70 -8.71
N LYS A 52 -1.21 10.49 -7.80
CA LYS A 52 -1.35 10.25 -6.36
C LYS A 52 -2.51 11.05 -5.81
N TYR A 53 -3.57 10.35 -5.40
CA TYR A 53 -4.74 10.94 -4.77
C TYR A 53 -4.84 10.49 -3.31
N LEU A 54 -4.84 11.45 -2.37
CA LEU A 54 -4.93 11.19 -0.92
C LEU A 54 -3.95 10.11 -0.43
N GLY A 55 -2.75 10.11 -1.02
CA GLY A 55 -1.70 9.16 -0.69
C GLY A 55 -1.74 7.83 -1.43
N SER A 56 -2.80 7.50 -2.17
CA SER A 56 -2.91 6.29 -3.00
C SER A 56 -2.61 6.61 -4.46
N ILE A 57 -1.86 5.73 -5.13
CA ILE A 57 -1.47 5.88 -6.54
C ILE A 57 -2.48 5.15 -7.41
N ILE A 58 -3.05 5.90 -8.36
CA ILE A 58 -3.98 5.39 -9.37
C ILE A 58 -3.24 5.41 -10.70
N THR A 59 -3.26 4.29 -11.43
CA THR A 59 -2.58 4.14 -12.72
C THR A 59 -3.61 4.06 -13.85
N GLN A 60 -3.23 4.51 -15.05
CA GLN A 60 -4.07 4.43 -16.25
C GLN A 60 -4.55 2.98 -16.55
N ASP A 61 -3.66 2.00 -16.38
CA ASP A 61 -3.96 0.59 -16.64
C ASP A 61 -4.66 -0.11 -15.46
N SER A 62 -4.96 0.63 -14.39
CA SER A 62 -5.48 0.09 -13.12
C SER A 62 -4.58 -1.01 -12.50
N ASP A 63 -3.29 -0.99 -12.80
CA ASP A 63 -2.32 -1.93 -12.22
C ASP A 63 -1.93 -1.50 -10.80
N LEU A 64 -1.97 -2.47 -9.90
CA LEU A 64 -1.72 -2.30 -8.47
C LEU A 64 -0.22 -2.29 -8.12
N LYS A 65 0.64 -2.68 -9.06
CA LYS A 65 2.08 -2.85 -8.84
C LYS A 65 2.74 -1.58 -8.26
N MET A 66 2.48 -0.42 -8.87
CA MET A 66 3.10 0.84 -8.44
C MET A 66 2.65 1.26 -7.03
N GLU A 67 1.38 1.10 -6.70
CA GLU A 67 0.85 1.36 -5.37
C GLU A 67 1.48 0.41 -4.33
N MET A 68 1.56 -0.88 -4.65
CA MET A 68 2.22 -1.88 -3.79
C MET A 68 3.68 -1.57 -3.54
N ASP A 69 4.42 -1.21 -4.59
CA ASP A 69 5.83 -0.82 -4.50
C ASP A 69 5.99 0.37 -3.56
N SER A 70 5.13 1.38 -3.71
CA SER A 70 5.12 2.55 -2.84
C SER A 70 4.84 2.16 -1.38
N ARG A 71 3.82 1.34 -1.12
CA ARG A 71 3.44 0.93 0.24
C ARG A 71 4.50 0.11 0.93
N ILE A 72 5.08 -0.86 0.22
CA ILE A 72 6.18 -1.67 0.73
C ILE A 72 7.41 -0.78 1.00
N LEU A 73 7.70 0.19 0.14
CA LEU A 73 8.79 1.14 0.35
C LEU A 73 8.58 1.99 1.62
N VAL A 74 7.39 2.57 1.81
CA VAL A 74 7.10 3.34 3.03
C VAL A 74 7.15 2.44 4.27
N GLY A 75 6.59 1.22 4.20
CA GLY A 75 6.68 0.22 5.26
C GLY A 75 8.13 -0.15 5.60
N ASN A 76 8.99 -0.29 4.58
CA ASN A 76 10.42 -0.54 4.77
C ASN A 76 11.09 0.64 5.47
N ARG A 77 10.80 1.88 5.08
CA ARG A 77 11.35 3.07 5.77
C ARG A 77 10.96 3.11 7.24
N CYS A 78 9.69 2.81 7.56
CA CYS A 78 9.23 2.72 8.94
C CYS A 78 9.96 1.59 9.71
N PHE A 79 10.10 0.42 9.10
CA PHE A 79 10.85 -0.70 9.66
C PHE A 79 12.31 -0.36 9.94
N PHE A 80 12.99 0.31 9.01
CA PHE A 80 14.38 0.75 9.18
C PHE A 80 14.51 1.80 10.29
N GLY A 81 13.61 2.78 10.36
CA GLY A 81 13.60 3.77 11.44
C GLY A 81 13.41 3.16 12.83
N LEU A 82 12.63 2.07 12.92
CA LEU A 82 12.43 1.30 14.16
C LEU A 82 13.48 0.19 14.35
N GLY A 83 14.52 0.13 13.53
CA GLY A 83 15.50 -0.95 13.51
C GLY A 83 16.20 -1.15 14.85
N SER A 84 16.53 -0.08 15.58
CA SER A 84 17.14 -0.15 16.91
C SER A 84 16.22 -0.83 17.93
N MET A 85 14.91 -0.52 17.89
CA MET A 85 13.91 -1.14 18.76
C MET A 85 13.75 -2.64 18.48
N PHE A 86 13.67 -3.03 17.21
CA PHE A 86 13.58 -4.46 16.87
C PHE A 86 14.85 -5.25 17.23
N SER A 87 16.01 -4.59 17.23
CA SER A 87 17.30 -5.18 17.57
C SER A 87 17.56 -5.23 19.09
N SER A 88 16.87 -4.41 19.86
CA SER A 88 17.08 -4.30 21.31
C SER A 88 16.75 -5.61 22.03
N LYS A 89 17.65 -6.05 22.91
CA LYS A 89 17.42 -7.21 23.80
C LYS A 89 16.53 -6.87 25.00
N ILE A 90 16.38 -5.58 25.31
CA ILE A 90 15.58 -5.09 26.45
C ILE A 90 14.08 -5.22 26.15
N LEU A 91 13.69 -5.00 24.89
CA LEU A 91 12.28 -5.06 24.48
C LEU A 91 11.82 -6.51 24.30
N SER A 92 10.72 -6.84 24.95
CA SER A 92 10.09 -8.16 24.79
C SER A 92 9.58 -8.37 23.37
N THR A 93 9.58 -9.63 22.93
CA THR A 93 9.02 -10.04 21.63
C THR A 93 7.57 -9.60 21.46
N LYS A 94 6.77 -9.67 22.54
CA LYS A 94 5.37 -9.23 22.54
C LYS A 94 5.26 -7.74 22.21
N LEU A 95 6.09 -6.89 22.81
CA LEU A 95 6.10 -5.46 22.53
C LEU A 95 6.57 -5.15 21.10
N LYS A 96 7.58 -5.86 20.60
CA LYS A 96 8.03 -5.74 19.20
C LYS A 96 6.91 -6.11 18.21
N ILE A 97 6.14 -7.16 18.49
CA ILE A 97 4.96 -7.52 17.69
C ILE A 97 3.93 -6.40 17.73
N GLN A 98 3.68 -5.81 18.91
CA GLN A 98 2.77 -4.67 19.02
C GLN A 98 3.24 -3.49 18.18
N LEU A 99 4.52 -3.11 18.24
CA LEU A 99 5.10 -2.05 17.41
C LEU A 99 4.89 -2.31 15.91
N TYR A 100 5.10 -3.56 15.47
CA TYR A 100 4.80 -3.93 14.08
C TYR A 100 3.32 -3.71 13.74
N MET A 101 2.42 -4.22 14.59
CA MET A 101 0.97 -4.15 14.37
C MET A 101 0.41 -2.74 14.39
N THR A 102 0.97 -1.84 15.21
CA THR A 102 0.45 -0.48 15.41
C THR A 102 1.12 0.58 14.55
N LEU A 103 2.41 0.42 14.22
CA LEU A 103 3.16 1.45 13.50
C LEU A 103 3.40 1.09 12.04
N ILE A 104 3.87 -0.13 11.76
CA ILE A 104 4.29 -0.51 10.40
C ILE A 104 3.12 -1.06 9.60
N ARG A 105 2.35 -1.97 10.19
CA ARG A 105 1.26 -2.67 9.50
C ARG A 105 0.19 -1.71 8.97
N PRO A 106 -0.28 -0.69 9.71
CA PRO A 106 -1.28 0.24 9.18
C PRO A 106 -0.78 1.06 8.00
N VAL A 107 0.51 1.44 8.01
CA VAL A 107 1.16 2.19 6.93
C VAL A 107 1.16 1.41 5.62
N VAL A 108 1.45 0.12 5.69
CA VAL A 108 1.43 -0.77 4.52
C VAL A 108 0.00 -1.08 4.07
N LEU A 109 -0.95 -1.20 5.01
CA LEU A 109 -2.33 -1.56 4.71
C LEU A 109 -3.23 -0.39 4.29
N TYR A 110 -2.69 0.83 4.19
CA TYR A 110 -3.47 2.00 3.80
C TYR A 110 -4.04 1.84 2.38
N GLY A 111 -5.35 1.98 2.25
CA GLY A 111 -6.07 1.84 0.98
C GLY A 111 -6.22 0.39 0.51
N SER A 112 -5.89 -0.60 1.34
CA SER A 112 -5.99 -2.02 0.97
C SER A 112 -7.40 -2.53 0.72
N GLU A 113 -8.41 -1.77 1.14
CA GLU A 113 -9.83 -2.02 0.89
C GLU A 113 -10.16 -2.00 -0.61
N THR A 114 -9.43 -1.22 -1.41
CA THR A 114 -9.68 -1.06 -2.85
C THR A 114 -8.77 -1.94 -3.72
N TRP A 115 -7.87 -2.70 -3.11
CA TRP A 115 -6.88 -3.48 -3.82
C TRP A 115 -7.46 -4.76 -4.42
N THR A 116 -7.16 -4.98 -5.69
CA THR A 116 -7.40 -6.26 -6.38
C THR A 116 -6.10 -7.05 -6.38
N LEU A 117 -5.86 -7.83 -5.33
CA LEU A 117 -4.64 -8.63 -5.17
C LEU A 117 -4.60 -9.80 -6.15
N ARG A 118 -3.48 -9.96 -6.88
CA ARG A 118 -3.14 -11.23 -7.54
C ARG A 118 -2.18 -12.01 -6.64
N LYS A 119 -1.93 -13.28 -6.98
CA LYS A 119 -1.02 -14.15 -6.21
C LYS A 119 0.41 -13.62 -6.13
N VAL A 120 0.84 -12.81 -7.10
CA VAL A 120 2.16 -12.18 -7.07
C VAL A 120 2.20 -11.12 -5.98
N GLU A 121 1.22 -10.22 -5.90
CA GLU A 121 1.17 -9.19 -4.85
C GLU A 121 0.99 -9.79 -3.46
N GLU A 122 0.14 -10.83 -3.32
CA GLU A 122 -0.01 -11.55 -2.05
C GLU A 122 1.35 -12.10 -1.55
N LYS A 123 2.12 -12.73 -2.44
CA LYS A 123 3.45 -13.26 -2.11
C LYS A 123 4.40 -12.13 -1.66
N ARG A 124 4.37 -10.98 -2.33
CA ARG A 124 5.24 -9.84 -2.00
C ARG A 124 4.95 -9.27 -0.61
N LEU A 125 3.68 -9.10 -0.27
CA LEU A 125 3.25 -8.68 1.06
C LEU A 125 3.62 -9.71 2.14
N ALA A 126 3.43 -11.00 1.85
CA ALA A 126 3.83 -12.07 2.77
C ALA A 126 5.35 -12.11 2.99
N VAL A 127 6.16 -11.88 1.95
CA VAL A 127 7.62 -11.76 2.08
C VAL A 127 8.00 -10.56 2.94
N PHE A 128 7.33 -9.40 2.74
CA PHE A 128 7.54 -8.22 3.57
C PHE A 128 7.23 -8.49 5.06
N GLU A 129 6.09 -9.08 5.38
CA GLU A 129 5.71 -9.42 6.76
C GLU A 129 6.71 -10.40 7.39
N ARG A 130 7.04 -11.50 6.68
CA ARG A 130 8.00 -12.50 7.18
C ARG A 130 9.39 -11.90 7.42
N LYS A 131 9.83 -10.94 6.61
CA LYS A 131 11.10 -10.23 6.84
C LYS A 131 11.10 -9.55 8.21
N ILE A 132 10.02 -8.86 8.57
CA ILE A 132 9.89 -8.18 9.86
C ILE A 132 9.79 -9.21 10.99
N LEU A 133 8.96 -10.24 10.84
CA LEU A 133 8.79 -11.28 11.86
C LEU A 133 10.11 -12.01 12.15
N ARG A 134 10.92 -12.31 11.12
CA ARG A 134 12.26 -12.89 11.32
C ARG A 134 13.19 -11.98 12.12
N ARG A 135 13.10 -10.66 11.93
CA ARG A 135 13.86 -9.71 12.74
C ARG A 135 13.40 -9.71 14.21
N ILE A 136 12.10 -9.86 14.44
CA ILE A 136 11.49 -9.85 15.77
C ILE A 136 11.81 -11.13 16.55
N TYR A 137 11.57 -12.30 15.95
CA TYR A 137 11.74 -13.60 16.60
C TYR A 137 13.19 -14.10 16.59
N GLY A 138 14.01 -13.57 15.70
CA GLY A 138 15.41 -13.97 15.57
C GLY A 138 15.59 -15.41 15.06
N PRO A 139 16.86 -15.87 15.03
CA PRO A 139 17.19 -17.24 14.63
C PRO A 139 16.74 -18.27 15.68
N CYS A 140 16.72 -19.54 15.29
CA CYS A 140 16.56 -20.68 16.19
C CYS A 140 17.77 -21.59 16.16
N ILE A 141 17.91 -22.38 17.21
CA ILE A 141 18.85 -23.50 17.25
C ILE A 141 18.12 -24.71 16.66
N ASP A 142 18.76 -25.40 15.73
CA ASP A 142 18.28 -26.64 15.17
C ASP A 142 18.36 -27.79 16.20
N SER A 143 17.34 -28.64 16.28
CA SER A 143 17.33 -29.76 17.24
C SER A 143 18.37 -30.82 16.92
N ASP A 144 18.67 -31.01 15.65
CA ASP A 144 19.44 -32.15 15.16
C ASP A 144 20.92 -31.77 15.07
N THR A 145 21.22 -30.60 14.51
CA THR A 145 22.61 -30.13 14.33
C THR A 145 23.13 -29.26 15.47
N ARG A 146 22.23 -28.73 16.33
CA ARG A 146 22.54 -27.72 17.37
C ARG A 146 23.14 -26.43 16.82
N GLU A 147 22.98 -26.15 15.54
CA GLU A 147 23.47 -24.93 14.90
C GLU A 147 22.41 -23.83 14.83
N TRP A 148 22.86 -22.58 14.71
CA TRP A 148 21.97 -21.44 14.50
C TRP A 148 21.47 -21.42 13.06
N ARG A 149 20.15 -21.43 12.89
CA ARG A 149 19.49 -21.30 11.58
C ARG A 149 18.41 -20.24 11.55
N ILE A 150 18.04 -19.86 10.32
CA ILE A 150 16.88 -18.99 10.07
C ILE A 150 15.60 -19.81 10.24
N ARG A 151 14.59 -19.19 10.86
CA ARG A 151 13.26 -19.81 11.01
C ARG A 151 12.53 -20.00 9.68
N HIS A 152 11.92 -21.17 9.53
CA HIS A 152 11.06 -21.53 8.40
C HIS A 152 9.74 -20.76 8.43
N ASN A 153 9.04 -20.76 7.30
CA ASN A 153 7.78 -20.01 7.15
C ASN A 153 6.68 -20.53 8.09
N ASP A 154 6.59 -21.85 8.29
CA ASP A 154 5.57 -22.46 9.13
C ASP A 154 5.82 -22.21 10.62
N GLU A 155 7.09 -22.24 11.04
CA GLU A 155 7.49 -21.87 12.40
C GLU A 155 7.11 -20.42 12.72
N LEU A 156 7.35 -19.49 11.79
CA LEU A 156 6.95 -18.09 11.96
C LEU A 156 5.44 -17.94 12.05
N LYS A 157 4.68 -18.70 11.26
CA LYS A 157 3.21 -18.70 11.29
C LYS A 157 2.69 -19.17 12.65
N ASN A 158 3.28 -20.25 13.18
CA ASN A 158 2.93 -20.81 14.49
C ASN A 158 3.31 -19.89 15.65
N LEU A 159 4.38 -19.10 15.53
CA LEU A 159 4.79 -18.11 16.53
C LEU A 159 3.95 -16.83 16.50
N PHE A 160 3.52 -16.39 15.31
CA PHE A 160 2.82 -15.12 15.16
C PHE A 160 1.42 -15.15 15.75
N GLN A 161 0.68 -16.26 15.57
CA GLN A 161 -0.66 -16.52 16.14
C GLN A 161 -1.64 -15.34 15.98
N LYS A 162 -1.46 -14.55 14.93
CA LYS A 162 -2.27 -13.38 14.60
C LYS A 162 -2.60 -13.43 13.11
N PRO A 163 -3.68 -12.77 12.65
CA PRO A 163 -4.01 -12.74 11.23
C PRO A 163 -2.82 -12.22 10.43
N ASP A 164 -2.41 -12.94 9.39
CA ASP A 164 -1.37 -12.48 8.47
C ASP A 164 -1.85 -11.26 7.68
N ILE A 165 -0.92 -10.57 7.02
CA ILE A 165 -1.21 -9.33 6.31
C ILE A 165 -2.31 -9.52 5.26
N ILE A 166 -2.38 -10.67 4.60
CA ILE A 166 -3.36 -10.97 3.55
C ILE A 166 -4.75 -11.19 4.14
N SER A 167 -4.85 -11.95 5.22
CA SER A 167 -6.09 -12.20 5.95
C SER A 167 -6.70 -10.90 6.46
N GLU A 168 -5.87 -9.98 6.93
CA GLU A 168 -6.33 -8.65 7.36
C GLU A 168 -6.81 -7.79 6.19
N ILE A 169 -6.16 -7.84 5.02
CA ILE A 169 -6.67 -7.15 3.81
C ILE A 169 -8.04 -7.70 3.43
N ASN A 170 -8.20 -9.02 3.38
CA ASN A 170 -9.48 -9.64 3.07
C ASN A 170 -10.57 -9.25 4.07
N ARG A 171 -10.24 -9.21 5.37
CA ARG A 171 -11.15 -8.73 6.42
C ARG A 171 -11.58 -7.28 6.17
N ARG A 172 -10.64 -6.38 5.86
CA ARG A 172 -10.93 -4.96 5.54
C ARG A 172 -11.81 -4.79 4.32
N ARG A 173 -11.55 -5.55 3.26
CA ARG A 173 -12.38 -5.56 2.03
C ARG A 173 -13.82 -5.99 2.33
N LEU A 174 -14.01 -7.04 3.12
CA LEU A 174 -15.35 -7.52 3.51
C LEU A 174 -16.08 -6.49 4.39
N MET A 175 -15.39 -5.88 5.35
CA MET A 175 -15.99 -4.80 6.17
C MET A 175 -16.41 -3.60 5.31
N TRP A 176 -15.56 -3.20 4.36
CA TRP A 176 -15.86 -2.11 3.44
C TRP A 176 -17.06 -2.42 2.56
N ALA A 177 -17.12 -3.63 1.98
CA ALA A 177 -18.27 -4.09 1.20
C ALA A 177 -19.57 -4.07 2.03
N GLY A 178 -19.51 -4.53 3.28
CA GLY A 178 -20.65 -4.46 4.21
C GLY A 178 -21.05 -3.02 4.56
N HIS A 179 -20.10 -2.11 4.71
CA HIS A 179 -20.40 -0.69 4.91
C HIS A 179 -21.08 -0.07 3.69
N ALA A 180 -20.59 -0.36 2.47
CA ALA A 180 -21.19 0.13 1.24
C ALA A 180 -22.61 -0.44 0.99
N TRP A 181 -22.92 -1.63 1.51
CA TRP A 181 -24.24 -2.25 1.38
C TRP A 181 -25.29 -1.70 2.35
N ARG A 182 -24.86 -1.19 3.51
CA ARG A 182 -25.73 -0.53 4.49
C ARG A 182 -26.11 0.86 3.98
N LYS A 183 -27.00 0.90 3.00
CA LYS A 183 -27.74 2.10 2.60
C LYS A 183 -28.78 2.46 3.65
#